data_AF-A0A0K9G943-F1
#
_entry.id   AF-A0A0K9G943-F1
#
_cell.length_a   1.000
_cell.length_b   1.000
_cell.length_c   1.000
_cell.angle_alpha   90.00
_cell.angle_beta   90.00
_cell.angle_gamma   90.00
#
_symmetry.space_group_name_H-M   'P 1'
#
loop_
_entity.id
_entity.type
_entity.pdbx_description
1 polymer ?
#
loop_
_entity_poly.entity_id
_entity_poly.type
_entity_poly.pdbx_seq_one_letter_code
_entity_poly.pdbx_strand_id
1 'polypeptide(L)'
;MSLLIILITASYFIVCFVSYSFLYKVRNLIGYHLGMNLAMSSSGVMGIAVGTVLGFTFPGYYTEVTIFTTAIAMIIGAFFGALVDYQTLLSGISSGLMAGIMGPMIGVVADLGLITFSTVLVYFTFGLLCFSIRS
;
A
#
# COMPACT_ATOMS: atom_id res chain seq x y z
N MET A 1 -4.73 -16.42 15.73
CA MET A 1 -3.86 -16.05 14.59
C MET A 1 -4.64 -15.29 13.53
N SER A 2 -5.76 -15.81 13.01
CA SER A 2 -6.63 -15.10 12.03
C SER A 2 -7.16 -13.74 12.52
N LEU A 3 -7.63 -13.62 13.76
CA LEU A 3 -8.12 -12.35 14.32
C LEU A 3 -7.06 -11.23 14.37
N LEU A 4 -5.82 -11.57 14.73
CA LEU A 4 -4.70 -10.61 14.80
C LEU A 4 -4.35 -10.09 13.39
N ILE A 5 -4.35 -10.99 12.42
CA ILE A 5 -4.11 -10.70 11.01
C ILE A 5 -5.21 -9.79 10.43
N ILE A 6 -6.48 -10.06 10.76
CA ILE A 6 -7.62 -9.21 10.36
C ILE A 6 -7.50 -7.81 10.99
N LEU A 7 -7.07 -7.73 12.25
CA LEU A 7 -6.89 -6.46 12.94
C LEU A 7 -5.73 -5.65 12.33
N ILE A 8 -4.65 -6.33 11.93
CA ILE A 8 -3.52 -5.72 11.22
C ILE A 8 -3.96 -5.19 9.84
N THR A 9 -4.67 -5.98 9.03
CA THR A 9 -5.14 -5.50 7.72
C THR A 9 -6.13 -4.35 7.88
N ALA A 10 -7.04 -4.41 8.86
CA ALA A 10 -7.93 -3.29 9.17
C ALA A 10 -7.16 -2.02 9.54
N SER A 11 -6.08 -2.16 10.31
CA SER A 11 -5.22 -1.02 10.67
C SER A 11 -4.56 -0.36 9.45
N TYR A 12 -4.14 -1.14 8.45
CA TYR A 12 -3.59 -0.61 7.20
C TYR A 12 -4.61 0.20 6.42
N PHE A 13 -5.85 -0.30 6.28
CA PHE A 13 -6.91 0.43 5.61
C PHE A 13 -7.28 1.73 6.33
N ILE A 14 -7.26 1.73 7.67
CA ILE A 14 -7.47 2.95 8.47
C ILE A 14 -6.37 3.98 8.19
N VAL A 15 -5.10 3.57 8.20
CA VAL A 15 -3.96 4.46 7.91
C VAL A 15 -4.03 5.00 6.47
N CYS A 16 -4.40 4.16 5.51
CA CYS A 16 -4.67 4.60 4.14
C CYS A 16 -5.79 5.65 4.07
N PHE A 17 -6.89 5.43 4.77
CA PHE A 17 -8.02 6.35 4.74
C PHE A 17 -7.70 7.71 5.38
N VAL A 18 -6.98 7.68 6.51
CA VAL A 18 -6.54 8.90 7.21
C VAL A 18 -5.54 9.69 6.36
N SER A 19 -4.54 9.01 5.79
CA SER A 19 -3.55 9.66 4.91
C SER A 19 -4.18 10.21 3.64
N TYR A 20 -5.10 9.48 3.01
CA TYR A 20 -5.87 9.95 1.87
C TYR A 20 -6.67 11.22 2.19
N SER A 21 -7.39 11.23 3.33
CA SER A 21 -8.18 12.39 3.78
C SER A 21 -7.30 13.62 4.06
N PHE A 22 -6.10 13.40 4.62
CA PHE A 22 -5.14 14.47 4.85
C PHE A 22 -4.60 15.02 3.52
N LEU A 23 -4.17 14.14 2.61
CA LEU A 23 -3.66 14.51 1.29
C LEU A 23 -4.71 15.21 0.42
N TYR A 24 -5.99 14.82 0.52
CA TYR A 24 -7.07 15.50 -0.19
C TYR A 24 -7.19 16.97 0.22
N LYS A 25 -7.00 17.29 1.51
CA LYS A 25 -7.01 18.69 2.00
C LYS A 25 -5.81 19.49 1.53
N VAL A 26 -4.67 18.84 1.34
CA VAL A 26 -3.38 19.49 1.02
C VAL A 26 -3.03 19.38 -0.46
N ARG A 27 -3.98 18.93 -1.31
CA ARG A 27 -3.77 18.65 -2.74
C ARG A 27 -3.15 19.79 -3.53
N ASN A 28 -3.45 21.05 -3.16
CA ASN A 28 -2.99 22.23 -3.88
C ASN A 28 -1.49 22.56 -3.64
N LEU A 29 -0.85 21.93 -2.66
CA LEU A 29 0.58 22.14 -2.32
C LEU A 29 1.49 21.04 -2.91
N ILE A 30 0.92 20.01 -3.54
CA ILE A 30 1.67 18.84 -4.01
C ILE A 30 2.23 19.14 -5.40
N GLY A 31 3.56 19.25 -5.49
CA GLY A 31 4.25 19.32 -6.77
C GLY A 31 4.27 17.98 -7.51
N TYR A 32 4.54 18.02 -8.81
CA TYR A 32 4.47 16.85 -9.71
C TYR A 32 5.30 15.64 -9.28
N HIS A 33 6.59 15.86 -8.96
CA HIS A 33 7.50 14.79 -8.54
C HIS A 33 7.13 14.22 -7.15
N LEU A 34 6.63 15.07 -6.25
CA LEU A 34 6.23 14.65 -4.91
C LEU A 34 4.93 13.84 -4.96
N GLY A 35 3.99 14.24 -5.82
CA GLY A 35 2.78 13.48 -6.12
C GLY A 35 3.07 12.10 -6.72
N MET A 36 4.04 12.01 -7.62
CA MET A 36 4.48 10.73 -8.20
C MET A 36 5.04 9.79 -7.13
N ASN A 37 5.93 10.28 -6.28
CA ASN A 37 6.52 9.49 -5.19
C ASN A 37 5.47 9.10 -4.14
N LEU A 38 4.50 9.98 -3.84
CA LEU A 38 3.36 9.67 -2.97
C LEU A 38 2.53 8.52 -3.51
N ALA A 39 2.16 8.56 -4.79
CA ALA A 39 1.35 7.53 -5.42
C ALA A 39 2.09 6.18 -5.48
N MET A 40 3.38 6.17 -5.83
CA MET A 40 4.16 4.93 -5.90
C MET A 40 4.45 4.31 -4.53
N SER A 41 4.81 5.12 -3.54
CA SER A 41 5.13 4.60 -2.20
C SER A 41 3.88 4.08 -1.48
N SER A 42 2.76 4.80 -1.56
CA SER A 42 1.50 4.38 -0.94
C SER A 42 0.95 3.09 -1.55
N SER A 43 0.94 2.96 -2.89
CA SER A 43 0.47 1.74 -3.55
C SER A 43 1.44 0.58 -3.38
N GLY A 44 2.74 0.86 -3.44
CA GLY A 44 3.80 -0.14 -3.30
C GLY A 44 3.82 -0.79 -1.92
N VAL A 45 3.86 0.03 -0.88
CA VAL A 45 3.95 -0.46 0.51
C VAL A 45 2.66 -1.18 0.91
N MET A 46 1.50 -0.66 0.52
CA MET A 46 0.22 -1.32 0.78
C MET A 46 0.05 -2.62 0.02
N GLY A 47 0.47 -2.67 -1.26
CA GLY A 47 0.42 -3.90 -2.05
C GLY A 47 1.28 -5.01 -1.44
N ILE A 48 2.50 -4.67 -0.99
CA ILE A 48 3.39 -5.64 -0.33
C ILE A 48 2.82 -6.04 1.04
N ALA A 49 2.36 -5.10 1.85
CA ALA A 49 1.87 -5.39 3.19
C ALA A 49 0.57 -6.21 3.19
N VAL A 50 -0.39 -5.87 2.32
CA VAL A 50 -1.64 -6.64 2.18
C VAL A 50 -1.35 -7.99 1.52
N GLY A 51 -0.46 -8.02 0.52
CA GLY A 51 -0.05 -9.26 -0.16
C GLY A 51 0.66 -10.24 0.77
N THR A 52 1.57 -9.77 1.62
CA THR A 52 2.28 -10.63 2.58
C THR A 52 1.32 -11.25 3.59
N VAL A 53 0.38 -10.47 4.11
CA VAL A 53 -0.59 -10.94 5.11
C VAL A 53 -1.59 -11.93 4.52
N LEU A 54 -2.08 -11.67 3.30
CA LEU A 54 -2.99 -12.59 2.60
C LEU A 54 -2.27 -13.86 2.13
N GLY A 55 -1.03 -13.74 1.64
CA GLY A 55 -0.20 -14.89 1.24
C GLY A 55 0.12 -15.82 2.41
N PHE A 56 0.36 -15.25 3.59
CA PHE A 56 0.60 -16.04 4.81
C PHE A 56 -0.67 -16.78 5.29
N THR A 57 -1.85 -16.19 5.11
CA THR A 57 -3.12 -16.81 5.56
C THR A 57 -3.62 -17.91 4.63
N PHE A 58 -3.38 -17.78 3.33
CA PHE A 58 -3.84 -18.74 2.32
C PHE A 58 -2.71 -19.22 1.40
N PRO A 59 -1.75 -20.02 1.90
CA PRO A 59 -0.63 -20.51 1.09
C PRO A 59 -1.07 -21.44 -0.05
N GLY A 60 -2.27 -22.05 0.03
CA GLY A 60 -2.83 -22.93 -1.00
C GLY A 60 -3.51 -22.22 -2.18
N TYR A 61 -3.85 -20.93 -2.05
CA TYR A 61 -4.61 -20.16 -3.07
C TYR A 61 -3.78 -18.99 -3.62
N TYR A 62 -2.50 -19.23 -3.91
CA TYR A 62 -1.55 -18.21 -4.32
C TYR A 62 -2.02 -17.35 -5.53
N THR A 63 -2.62 -17.99 -6.54
CA THR A 63 -3.12 -17.30 -7.75
C THR A 63 -4.30 -16.39 -7.45
N GLU A 64 -5.25 -16.82 -6.63
CA GLU A 64 -6.41 -15.98 -6.27
C GLU A 64 -5.96 -14.81 -5.40
N VAL A 65 -5.09 -15.07 -4.41
CA VAL A 65 -4.56 -14.03 -3.53
C VAL A 65 -3.81 -12.95 -4.31
N THR A 66 -2.97 -13.34 -5.28
CA THR A 66 -2.25 -12.38 -6.15
C THR A 66 -3.19 -11.52 -6.99
N ILE A 67 -4.25 -12.10 -7.56
CA ILE A 67 -5.24 -11.33 -8.33
C ILE A 67 -5.97 -10.34 -7.42
N PHE A 68 -6.35 -10.75 -6.20
CA PHE A 68 -7.01 -9.86 -5.24
C PHE A 68 -6.08 -8.75 -4.75
N THR A 69 -4.82 -9.07 -4.42
CA THR A 69 -3.86 -8.08 -3.88
C THR A 69 -3.44 -7.07 -4.94
N THR A 70 -3.25 -7.50 -6.19
CA THR A 70 -2.97 -6.60 -7.31
C THR A 70 -4.14 -5.66 -7.58
N ALA A 71 -5.39 -6.16 -7.60
CA ALA A 71 -6.55 -5.30 -7.77
C ALA A 71 -6.65 -4.23 -6.67
N ILE A 72 -6.47 -4.62 -5.40
CA ILE A 72 -6.51 -3.68 -4.26
C ILE A 72 -5.36 -2.65 -4.37
N ALA A 73 -4.13 -3.10 -4.63
CA ALA A 73 -2.98 -2.21 -4.73
C ALA A 73 -3.11 -1.21 -5.89
N MET A 74 -3.62 -1.65 -7.03
CA MET A 74 -3.91 -0.76 -8.18
C MET A 74 -4.98 0.26 -7.85
N ILE A 75 -6.07 -0.14 -7.19
CA ILE A 75 -7.16 0.78 -6.80
C ILE A 75 -6.63 1.85 -5.83
N ILE A 76 -5.85 1.44 -4.83
CA ILE A 76 -5.23 2.36 -3.87
C ILE A 76 -4.29 3.32 -4.62
N GLY A 77 -3.41 2.81 -5.48
CA GLY A 77 -2.51 3.65 -6.28
C GLY A 77 -3.22 4.60 -7.23
N ALA A 78 -4.34 4.18 -7.82
CA ALA A 78 -5.18 5.02 -8.66
C ALA A 78 -5.83 6.14 -7.84
N PHE A 79 -6.37 5.85 -6.66
CA PHE A 79 -6.96 6.87 -5.78
C PHE A 79 -5.92 7.91 -5.34
N PHE A 80 -4.75 7.47 -4.88
CA PHE A 80 -3.68 8.38 -4.47
C PHE A 80 -3.08 9.16 -5.65
N GLY A 81 -2.94 8.54 -6.82
CA GLY A 81 -2.40 9.20 -8.01
C GLY A 81 -3.40 10.14 -8.71
N ALA A 82 -4.71 9.90 -8.59
CA ALA A 82 -5.77 10.77 -9.12
C ALA A 82 -5.85 12.14 -8.43
N LEU A 83 -5.21 12.30 -7.27
CA LEU A 83 -5.19 13.55 -6.51
C LEU A 83 -4.37 14.65 -7.17
N VAL A 84 -3.42 14.29 -8.05
CA VAL A 84 -2.44 15.22 -8.63
C VAL A 84 -2.65 15.32 -10.15
N ASP A 85 -2.24 14.31 -10.91
CA ASP A 85 -2.27 14.31 -12.37
C ASP A 85 -2.46 12.91 -12.99
N TYR A 86 -2.74 12.86 -14.29
CA TYR A 86 -2.88 11.59 -15.02
C TYR A 86 -1.59 10.73 -15.03
N GLN A 87 -0.42 11.37 -15.05
CA GLN A 87 0.86 10.64 -15.03
C GLN A 87 1.14 10.04 -13.65
N THR A 88 0.78 10.74 -12.57
CA THR A 88 0.92 10.21 -11.21
C THR A 88 -0.06 9.07 -10.95
N LEU A 89 -1.25 9.12 -11.56
CA LEU A 89 -2.20 8.01 -11.58
C LEU A 89 -1.61 6.78 -12.27
N LEU A 90 -1.04 6.93 -13.46
CA LEU A 90 -0.41 5.82 -14.18
C LEU A 90 0.78 5.24 -13.38
N SER A 91 1.58 6.10 -12.75
CA SER A 91 2.71 5.67 -11.91
C SER A 91 2.25 4.93 -10.65
N GLY A 92 1.15 5.35 -10.03
CA GLY A 92 0.55 4.67 -8.88
C GLY A 92 0.03 3.29 -9.23
N ILE A 93 -0.65 3.16 -10.38
CA ILE A 93 -1.17 1.88 -10.89
C ILE A 93 -0.03 0.93 -11.25
N SER A 94 1.00 1.40 -11.96
CA SER A 94 2.13 0.54 -12.36
C SER A 94 2.91 0.03 -11.14
N SER A 95 3.15 0.89 -10.16
CA SER A 95 3.79 0.50 -8.90
C SER A 95 2.91 -0.46 -8.08
N GLY A 96 1.59 -0.22 -8.04
CA GLY A 96 0.63 -1.10 -7.37
C GLY A 96 0.55 -2.49 -8.02
N LEU A 97 0.64 -2.56 -9.35
CA LEU A 97 0.70 -3.83 -10.08
C LEU A 97 1.96 -4.61 -9.73
N MET A 98 3.14 -3.96 -9.75
CA MET A 98 4.39 -4.61 -9.35
C MET A 98 4.34 -5.11 -7.90
N ALA A 99 3.93 -4.24 -6.97
CA ALA A 99 3.86 -4.57 -5.56
C ALA A 99 2.82 -5.65 -5.22
N GLY A 100 1.68 -5.65 -5.93
CA GLY A 100 0.63 -6.63 -5.74
C GLY A 100 1.03 -8.04 -6.17
N ILE A 101 1.90 -8.18 -7.18
CA ILE A 101 2.47 -9.46 -7.59
C ILE A 101 3.54 -9.92 -6.60
N MET A 102 4.42 -9.01 -6.17
CA MET A 102 5.54 -9.34 -5.28
C MET A 102 5.12 -9.59 -3.83
N GLY A 103 4.06 -8.94 -3.35
CA GLY A 103 3.60 -9.06 -1.95
C GLY A 103 3.27 -10.50 -1.53
N PRO A 104 2.40 -11.23 -2.26
CA PRO A 104 2.05 -12.60 -1.92
C PRO A 104 3.22 -13.58 -1.99
N MET A 105 4.18 -13.38 -2.91
CA MET A 105 5.40 -14.21 -2.95
C MET A 105 6.19 -14.12 -1.64
N ILE A 106 6.32 -12.90 -1.11
CA ILE A 106 6.97 -12.69 0.19
C ILE A 106 6.11 -13.31 1.30
N GLY A 107 4.78 -13.25 1.20
CA GLY A 107 3.84 -13.81 2.18
C GLY A 107 3.89 -15.32 2.34
N VAL A 108 4.14 -16.07 1.26
CA VAL A 108 4.22 -17.55 1.32
C VAL A 108 5.47 -18.02 2.07
N VAL A 109 6.54 -17.22 2.07
CA VAL A 109 7.81 -17.51 2.75
C VAL A 109 7.91 -16.77 4.09
N ALA A 110 6.92 -15.93 4.42
CA ALA A 110 6.99 -15.05 5.58
C ALA A 110 6.74 -15.82 6.89
N ASP A 111 7.59 -15.54 7.88
CA ASP A 111 7.33 -15.84 9.28
C ASP A 111 6.63 -14.66 9.98
N LEU A 112 6.12 -14.90 11.20
CA LEU A 112 5.54 -13.86 12.08
C LEU A 112 6.47 -12.64 12.23
N GLY A 113 7.78 -12.84 12.28
CA GLY A 113 8.77 -11.74 12.34
C GLY A 113 8.75 -10.84 11.10
N LEU A 114 8.62 -11.43 9.91
CA LEU A 114 8.58 -10.67 8.66
C LEU A 114 7.29 -9.84 8.54
N ILE A 115 6.17 -10.37 9.04
CA ILE A 115 4.88 -9.65 9.09
C ILE A 115 4.98 -8.47 10.06
N THR A 116 5.60 -8.65 11.23
CA THR A 116 5.81 -7.51 12.15
C THR A 116 6.71 -6.44 11.54
N PHE A 117 7.77 -6.83 10.81
CA PHE A 117 8.63 -5.88 10.11
C PHE A 117 7.88 -5.13 9.00
N SER A 118 7.03 -5.81 8.22
CA SER A 118 6.22 -5.16 7.19
C SER A 118 5.20 -4.19 7.79
N THR A 119 4.59 -4.52 8.94
CA THR A 119 3.69 -3.57 9.65
C THR A 119 4.42 -2.29 10.04
N VAL A 120 5.63 -2.39 10.60
CA VAL A 120 6.42 -1.23 11.03
C VAL A 120 6.79 -0.37 9.82
N LEU A 121 7.15 -0.99 8.69
CA LEU A 121 7.42 -0.28 7.45
C LEU A 121 6.21 0.48 6.92
N VAL A 122 5.00 -0.09 7.01
CA VAL A 122 3.76 0.61 6.62
C VAL A 122 3.60 1.88 7.47
N TYR A 123 3.65 1.77 8.80
CA TYR A 123 3.48 2.95 9.65
C TYR A 123 4.57 4.00 9.44
N PHE A 124 5.81 3.57 9.26
CA PHE A 124 6.95 4.47 9.03
C PHE A 124 6.83 5.21 7.71
N THR A 125 6.49 4.51 6.62
CA THR A 125 6.35 5.13 5.29
C THR A 125 5.16 6.10 5.24
N PHE A 126 4.00 5.75 5.82
CA PHE A 126 2.88 6.70 5.92
C PHE A 126 3.20 7.91 6.81
N GLY A 127 4.00 7.73 7.86
CA GLY A 127 4.51 8.83 8.68
C GLY A 127 5.42 9.77 7.89
N LEU A 128 6.37 9.22 7.12
CA LEU A 128 7.26 9.99 6.25
C LEU A 128 6.49 10.71 5.14
N LEU A 129 5.45 10.08 4.57
CA LEU A 129 4.59 10.72 3.56
C LEU A 129 3.90 11.96 4.12
N CYS A 130 3.36 11.87 5.35
CA CYS A 130 2.74 13.03 6.00
C CYS A 130 3.76 14.15 6.30
N PHE A 131 4.99 13.78 6.67
CA PHE A 131 6.06 14.76 6.94
C PHE A 131 6.57 15.44 5.67
N SER A 132 6.69 14.70 4.56
CA SER A 132 7.24 15.20 3.30
C SER A 132 6.39 16.29 2.65
N ILE A 133 5.10 16.41 3.01
CA ILE A 133 4.19 17.44 2.49
C ILE A 133 4.42 18.80 3.19
N ARG A 134 5.10 18.81 4.34
CA ARG A 134 5.28 20.01 5.18
C ARG A 134 6.60 20.76 4.91
N SER A 135 7.50 20.20 4.11
CA SER A 135 8.79 20.82 3.73
C SER A 135 8.71 21.51 2.37
#